data_AF-A0A8J2K3Y6-F1
#
_entry.id   AF-A0A8J2K3Y6-F1
#
_cell.length_a   1.000
_cell.length_b   1.000
_cell.length_c   1.000
_cell.angle_alpha   90.00
_cell.angle_beta   90.00
_cell.angle_gamma   90.00
#
_symmetry.space_group_name_H-M   'P 1'
#
loop_
_entity.id
_entity.type
_entity.pdbx_description
1 polymer ?
#
loop_
_entity_poly.entity_id
_entity_poly.type
_entity_poly.pdbx_seq_one_letter_code
_entity_poly.pdbx_strand_id
1 'polypeptide(L)'
;MKAAHPEDVAKYEVLDIFGQRMFMVVEKTEAAMHKIFCGGAIPFALRVYSKTSETHFRKEVLQMGGHPGSFGCGAEIVIRYENKRLGRVEQDSDCSVMRYTVQNAEGQEVLKIIGPSTGPCCSGA
;
A
#
# COMPACT_ATOMS: atom_id res chain seq x y z
N MET A 1 -20.11 17.80 4.50
CA MET A 1 -18.81 17.12 4.66
C MET A 1 -18.52 17.05 6.15
N LYS A 2 -18.72 15.89 6.79
CA LYS A 2 -18.30 15.69 8.20
C LYS A 2 -16.81 15.35 8.17
N ALA A 3 -16.00 16.09 8.94
CA ALA A 3 -14.61 15.74 9.16
C ALA A 3 -14.55 14.38 9.89
N ALA A 4 -13.71 13.46 9.40
CA ALA A 4 -13.47 12.18 10.06
C ALA A 4 -12.93 12.41 11.48
N HIS A 5 -13.44 11.63 12.44
CA HIS A 5 -12.99 11.64 13.82
C HIS A 5 -11.56 11.07 13.93
N PRO A 6 -10.69 11.59 14.82
CA PRO A 6 -9.30 11.14 14.96
C PRO A 6 -9.14 9.65 15.36
N GLU A 7 -10.21 9.00 15.80
CA GLU A 7 -10.25 7.61 16.25
C GLU A 7 -10.52 6.56 15.14
N ASP A 8 -10.89 6.94 13.91
CA ASP A 8 -11.25 5.99 12.83
C ASP A 8 -10.07 5.63 11.89
N VAL A 9 -8.85 5.83 12.36
CA VAL A 9 -7.62 5.64 11.59
C VAL A 9 -7.13 4.20 11.77
N ALA A 10 -7.15 3.40 10.70
CA ALA A 10 -6.65 2.03 10.76
C ALA A 10 -5.13 2.02 11.03
N LYS A 11 -4.69 1.16 11.95
CA LYS A 11 -3.29 1.02 12.35
C LYS A 11 -2.85 -0.42 12.18
N TYR A 12 -1.67 -0.60 11.62
CA TYR A 12 -1.05 -1.89 11.38
C TYR A 12 0.36 -1.92 11.98
N GLU A 13 0.80 -3.11 12.37
CA GLU A 13 2.15 -3.33 12.88
C GLU A 13 2.90 -4.27 11.94
N VAL A 14 4.12 -3.91 11.57
CA VAL A 14 5.03 -4.78 10.83
C VAL A 14 6.00 -5.38 11.84
N LEU A 15 5.92 -6.69 12.02
CA LEU A 15 6.76 -7.45 12.93
C LEU A 15 7.89 -8.14 12.17
N ASP A 16 9.03 -8.32 12.82
CA ASP A 16 10.04 -9.26 12.34
C ASP A 16 9.64 -10.72 12.63
N ILE A 17 10.49 -11.66 12.23
CA ILE A 17 10.27 -13.10 12.44
C ILE A 17 10.25 -13.51 13.93
N PHE A 18 10.72 -12.65 14.83
CA PHE A 18 10.74 -12.87 16.28
C PHE A 18 9.58 -12.16 17.00
N GLY A 19 8.69 -11.50 16.26
CA GLY A 19 7.56 -10.75 16.80
C GLY A 19 7.94 -9.35 17.30
N GLN A 20 9.15 -8.86 17.01
CA GLN A 20 9.56 -7.50 17.38
C GLN A 20 8.97 -6.50 16.39
N ARG A 21 8.40 -5.42 16.93
CA ARG A 21 7.80 -4.35 16.12
C ARG A 21 8.90 -3.55 15.40
N MET A 22 8.89 -3.61 14.08
CA MET A 22 9.83 -2.90 13.19
C MET A 22 9.25 -1.57 12.70
N PHE A 23 7.98 -1.60 12.28
CA PHE A 23 7.28 -0.41 11.80
C PHE A 23 5.83 -0.37 12.31
N MET A 24 5.31 0.84 12.44
CA MET A 24 3.89 1.10 12.63
C MET A 24 3.37 1.79 11.37
N VAL A 25 2.28 1.28 10.80
CA VAL A 25 1.66 1.85 9.60
C VAL A 25 0.30 2.43 9.99
N VAL A 26 0.04 3.65 9.54
CA VAL A 26 -1.19 4.38 9.82
C VAL A 26 -1.85 4.71 8.50
N GLU A 27 -3.09 4.25 8.32
CA GLU A 27 -3.90 4.53 7.14
C GLU A 27 -4.87 5.68 7.40
N LYS A 28 -4.77 6.74 6.61
CA LYS A 28 -5.63 7.93 6.74
C LYS A 28 -6.96 7.82 5.99
N THR A 29 -7.18 6.72 5.27
CA THR A 29 -8.43 6.46 4.55
C THR A 29 -9.47 5.89 5.51
N GLU A 30 -10.74 6.26 5.33
CA GLU A 30 -11.83 5.77 6.17
C GLU A 30 -11.96 4.24 6.06
N ALA A 31 -11.79 3.54 7.20
CA ALA A 31 -11.83 2.08 7.26
C ALA A 31 -13.15 1.46 6.76
N ALA A 32 -14.24 2.24 6.74
CA ALA A 32 -15.55 1.81 6.23
C ALA A 32 -15.54 1.55 4.71
N MET A 33 -14.64 2.17 3.96
CA MET A 33 -14.58 2.05 2.50
C MET A 33 -14.08 0.68 2.04
N HIS A 34 -13.24 0.01 2.83
CA HIS A 34 -12.68 -1.32 2.53
C HIS A 34 -13.71 -2.46 2.50
N LYS A 35 -14.93 -2.25 3.01
CA LYS A 35 -15.98 -3.28 3.12
C LYS A 35 -16.88 -3.40 1.88
N ILE A 36 -16.65 -2.58 0.86
CA ILE A 36 -17.46 -2.56 -0.38
C ILE A 36 -16.86 -3.57 -1.37
N PHE A 37 -17.66 -4.10 -2.30
CA PHE A 37 -17.14 -4.89 -3.43
C PHE A 37 -16.08 -4.05 -4.19
N CYS A 38 -14.87 -4.60 -4.36
CA CYS A 38 -13.66 -3.86 -4.81
C CYS A 38 -13.13 -2.81 -3.81
N GLY A 39 -13.39 -2.95 -2.51
CA GLY A 39 -12.89 -2.01 -1.49
C GLY A 39 -11.37 -1.87 -1.51
N GLY A 40 -10.65 -2.93 -1.89
CA GLY A 40 -9.21 -2.91 -2.11
C GLY A 40 -8.73 -2.10 -3.32
N ALA A 41 -9.63 -1.52 -4.11
CA ALA A 41 -9.32 -0.61 -5.21
C ALA A 41 -9.36 0.87 -4.80
N ILE A 42 -9.87 1.17 -3.61
CA ILE A 42 -10.12 2.54 -3.16
C ILE A 42 -8.80 3.26 -2.92
N PRO A 43 -8.70 4.55 -3.25
CA PRO A 43 -7.53 5.36 -2.94
C PRO A 43 -7.14 5.25 -1.46
N PHE A 44 -5.89 4.91 -1.22
CA PHE A 44 -5.35 4.82 0.13
C PHE A 44 -4.26 5.86 0.37
N ALA A 45 -4.05 6.20 1.64
CA ALA A 45 -2.93 6.99 2.09
C ALA A 45 -2.35 6.39 3.38
N LEU A 46 -1.18 5.78 3.27
CA LEU A 46 -0.43 5.17 4.35
C LEU A 46 0.75 6.04 4.78
N ARG A 47 1.03 6.02 6.08
CA ARG A 47 2.25 6.58 6.68
C ARG A 47 2.94 5.51 7.49
N VAL A 48 4.23 5.33 7.24
CA VAL A 48 5.06 4.33 7.91
C VAL A 48 5.96 5.05 8.90
N TYR A 49 5.92 4.59 10.14
CA TYR A 49 6.73 5.10 11.24
C TYR A 49 7.73 4.03 11.67
N SER A 50 8.99 4.43 11.82
CA SER A 50 10.02 3.60 12.43
C SER A 50 10.09 3.82 13.94
N LYS A 51 10.65 2.83 14.61
CA LYS A 51 10.95 2.86 16.04
C LYS A 51 11.95 3.98 16.35
N THR A 52 11.67 4.80 17.36
CA THR A 52 12.59 5.80 17.92
C THR A 52 13.06 5.43 19.32
N SER A 53 12.28 4.62 20.04
CA SER A 53 12.65 4.00 21.31
C SER A 53 11.92 2.67 21.46
N GLU A 54 12.19 1.91 22.53
CA GLU A 54 11.60 0.58 22.73
C GLU A 54 10.07 0.53 22.58
N THR A 55 9.39 1.62 22.95
CA THR A 55 7.93 1.76 22.98
C THR A 55 7.35 2.79 22.02
N HIS A 56 8.18 3.60 21.35
CA HIS A 56 7.70 4.73 20.55
C HIS A 56 8.05 4.62 19.07
N PHE A 57 7.03 4.85 18.23
CA PHE A 57 7.12 5.00 16.79
C PHE A 57 6.73 6.42 16.42
N ARG A 58 7.72 7.28 16.19
CA ARG A 58 7.49 8.71 15.89
C ARG A 58 8.17 9.20 14.62
N LYS A 59 9.22 8.52 14.15
CA LYS A 59 9.94 8.93 12.94
C LYS A 59 9.18 8.41 11.72
N GLU A 60 8.52 9.30 11.00
CA GLU A 60 7.93 8.97 9.70
C GLU A 60 9.06 8.67 8.72
N VAL A 61 9.04 7.49 8.10
CA VAL A 61 10.08 7.03 7.18
C VAL A 61 9.58 6.82 5.76
N LEU A 62 8.27 6.66 5.56
CA LEU A 62 7.67 6.55 4.22
C LEU A 62 6.24 7.08 4.24
N GLN A 63 5.85 7.69 3.13
CA GLN A 63 4.46 7.92 2.77
C GLN A 63 4.16 7.14 1.50
N MET A 64 3.03 6.44 1.48
CA MET A 64 2.57 5.69 0.32
C MET A 64 1.13 6.06 0.05
N GLY A 65 0.78 6.29 -1.19
CA GLY A 65 -0.61 6.56 -1.53
C GLY A 65 -0.84 6.40 -3.02
N GLY A 66 -2.07 6.11 -3.38
CA GLY A 66 -2.41 5.84 -4.75
C GLY A 66 -3.69 5.03 -4.88
N HIS A 67 -3.98 4.65 -6.11
CA HIS A 67 -5.14 3.84 -6.45
C HIS A 67 -4.66 2.44 -6.80
N PRO A 68 -4.87 1.44 -5.92
CA PRO A 68 -4.42 0.06 -6.12
C PRO A 68 -5.16 -0.66 -7.27
N GLY A 69 -6.25 -0.08 -7.78
CA GLY A 69 -6.97 -0.64 -8.92
C GLY A 69 -7.79 -1.88 -8.57
N SER A 70 -8.60 -2.34 -9.53
CA SER A 70 -9.35 -3.60 -9.43
C SER A 70 -9.31 -4.29 -10.78
N PHE A 71 -9.30 -5.62 -10.82
CA PHE A 71 -9.48 -6.41 -12.05
C PHE A 71 -8.59 -5.97 -13.23
N GLY A 72 -7.29 -5.78 -13.01
CA GLY A 72 -6.35 -5.40 -14.08
C GLY A 72 -6.44 -3.94 -14.54
N CYS A 73 -7.30 -3.12 -13.91
CA CYS A 73 -7.19 -1.67 -14.01
C CYS A 73 -5.93 -1.25 -13.26
N GLY A 74 -4.85 -1.03 -13.99
CA GLY A 74 -3.51 -0.75 -13.47
C GLY A 74 -3.50 0.11 -12.20
N ALA A 75 -2.75 -0.37 -11.21
CA ALA A 75 -2.52 0.34 -9.98
C ALA A 75 -1.41 1.37 -10.17
N GLU A 76 -1.52 2.55 -9.59
CA GLU A 76 -0.36 3.42 -9.37
C GLU A 76 -0.28 3.78 -7.89
N ILE A 77 0.82 3.39 -7.25
CA ILE A 77 1.13 3.68 -5.86
C ILE A 77 2.41 4.51 -5.82
N VAL A 78 2.32 5.74 -5.34
CA VAL A 78 3.47 6.65 -5.24
C VAL A 78 4.09 6.53 -3.86
N ILE A 79 5.42 6.43 -3.82
CA ILE A 79 6.21 6.35 -2.58
C ILE A 79 6.95 7.66 -2.39
N ARG A 80 6.90 8.22 -1.16
CA ARG A 80 7.58 9.47 -0.80
C ARG A 80 8.34 9.36 0.52
N TYR A 81 9.39 10.16 0.64
CA TYR A 81 10.14 10.43 1.87
C TYR A 81 10.32 11.93 2.01
N GLU A 82 9.95 12.50 3.17
CA GLU A 82 10.06 13.95 3.42
C GLU A 82 9.51 14.81 2.26
N ASN A 83 8.34 14.43 1.72
CA ASN A 83 7.65 15.01 0.55
C ASN A 83 8.34 14.81 -0.81
N LYS A 84 9.54 14.24 -0.88
CA LYS A 84 10.21 13.87 -2.14
C LYS A 84 9.68 12.54 -2.66
N ARG A 85 9.37 12.47 -3.95
CA ARG A 85 9.02 11.20 -4.61
C ARG A 85 10.26 10.33 -4.66
N LEU A 86 10.17 9.12 -4.08
CA LEU A 86 11.21 8.10 -4.18
C LEU A 86 11.01 7.20 -5.39
N GLY A 87 9.76 7.02 -5.81
CA GLY A 87 9.41 6.09 -6.85
C GLY A 87 7.92 5.84 -6.93
N ARG A 88 7.54 4.82 -7.70
CA ARG A 88 6.18 4.30 -7.75
C ARG A 88 6.16 2.80 -7.97
N VAL A 89 5.05 2.18 -7.60
CA VAL A 89 4.72 0.80 -7.93
C VAL A 89 3.55 0.85 -8.90
N GLU A 90 3.71 0.18 -10.05
CA GLU A 90 2.67 0.02 -11.06
C GLU A 90 2.27 -1.44 -11.17
N GLN A 91 0.96 -1.72 -11.19
CA GLN A 91 0.47 -3.08 -11.49
C GLN A 91 0.28 -3.24 -13.00
N ASP A 92 0.76 -4.36 -13.54
CA ASP A 92 0.51 -4.79 -14.91
C ASP A 92 -0.99 -5.05 -15.12
N SER A 93 -1.48 -4.73 -16.32
CA SER A 93 -2.87 -4.93 -16.73
C SER A 93 -3.25 -6.38 -17.03
N ASP A 94 -2.29 -7.31 -17.02
CA ASP A 94 -2.55 -8.74 -17.21
C ASP A 94 -3.31 -9.34 -16.00
N CYS A 95 -4.58 -9.64 -16.20
CA CYS A 95 -5.46 -10.23 -15.16
C CYS A 95 -5.10 -11.70 -14.79
N SER A 96 -4.22 -12.37 -15.54
CA SER A 96 -3.88 -13.79 -15.31
C SER A 96 -2.73 -13.98 -14.32
N VAL A 97 -1.91 -12.95 -14.12
CA VAL A 97 -0.76 -12.98 -13.22
C VAL A 97 -0.61 -11.61 -12.58
N MET A 98 -0.63 -11.56 -11.25
CA MET A 98 -0.32 -10.32 -10.53
C MET A 98 1.15 -9.96 -10.73
N ARG A 99 1.43 -8.93 -11.53
CA ARG A 99 2.79 -8.40 -11.69
C ARG A 99 2.81 -6.94 -11.27
N TYR A 100 3.83 -6.57 -10.53
CA TYR A 100 4.09 -5.20 -10.13
C TYR A 100 5.49 -4.79 -10.55
N THR A 101 5.60 -3.59 -11.09
CA THR A 101 6.86 -2.96 -11.49
C THR A 101 7.14 -1.82 -10.53
N VAL A 102 8.32 -1.83 -9.91
CA VAL A 102 8.78 -0.74 -9.05
C VAL A 102 9.74 0.11 -9.85
N GLN A 103 9.44 1.40 -9.93
CA GLN A 103 10.27 2.41 -10.58
C GLN A 103 10.85 3.36 -9.53
N ASN A 104 12.11 3.77 -9.70
CA ASN A 104 12.73 4.82 -8.90
C ASN A 104 12.18 6.22 -9.26
N ALA A 105 12.77 7.26 -8.69
CA ALA A 105 12.35 8.65 -8.91
C ALA A 105 12.53 9.09 -10.37
N GLU A 106 13.52 8.51 -11.05
CA GLU A 106 13.88 8.75 -12.45
C GLU A 106 13.02 7.94 -13.43
N GLY A 107 12.10 7.09 -12.94
CA GLY A 107 11.25 6.24 -13.77
C GLY A 107 11.92 4.97 -14.27
N GLN A 108 13.12 4.65 -13.80
CA GLN A 108 13.82 3.42 -14.15
C GLN A 108 13.26 2.26 -13.33
N GLU A 109 13.00 1.14 -13.99
CA GLU A 109 12.61 -0.10 -13.32
C GLU A 109 13.76 -0.62 -12.45
N VAL A 110 13.49 -0.81 -11.16
CA VAL A 110 14.48 -1.29 -10.17
C VAL A 110 14.11 -2.62 -9.55
N LEU A 111 12.83 -3.01 -9.58
CA LEU A 111 12.35 -4.28 -9.04
C LEU A 111 11.07 -4.71 -9.76
N LYS A 112 10.93 -6.00 -9.99
CA LYS A 112 9.68 -6.65 -10.40
C LYS A 112 9.21 -7.60 -9.30
N ILE A 113 7.94 -7.51 -8.95
CA ILE A 113 7.28 -8.40 -7.99
C ILE A 113 6.26 -9.21 -8.77
N ILE A 114 6.44 -10.53 -8.81
CA ILE A 114 5.56 -11.45 -9.52
C ILE A 114 4.85 -12.30 -8.46
N GLY A 115 3.54 -12.11 -8.37
CA GLY A 115 2.66 -12.91 -7.53
C GLY A 115 2.38 -14.28 -8.15
N PRO A 116 1.66 -15.14 -7.41
CA PRO A 116 1.21 -16.41 -7.95
C PRO A 116 0.32 -16.19 -9.18
N SER A 117 0.34 -17.14 -10.11
CA SER A 117 -0.70 -17.18 -11.15
C SER A 117 -2.01 -17.50 -10.45
N THR A 118 -2.92 -16.53 -10.49
CA THR A 118 -4.32 -16.80 -10.21
C THR A 118 -4.86 -17.41 -11.50
N GLY A 119 -5.39 -18.63 -11.43
CA GLY A 119 -6.21 -19.16 -12.51
C GLY A 119 -7.27 -18.11 -12.92
N PRO A 120 -7.82 -18.16 -14.15
CA PRO A 120 -8.68 -17.10 -14.66
C PRO A 120 -9.71 -16.69 -13.60
N CYS A 121 -9.77 -15.39 -13.25
CA CYS A 121 -10.73 -14.86 -12.27
C CYS A 121 -12.21 -15.13 -12.64
N CYS A 122 -12.46 -15.73 -13.80
CA CYS A 122 -13.77 -16.10 -14.33
C CYS A 122 -13.93 -17.60 -14.67
N SER A 123 -12.99 -18.49 -14.32
CA SER A 123 -13.19 -19.95 -14.48
C SER A 123 -13.71 -20.58 -13.19
N GLY A 124 -14.73 -19.95 -12.60
CA GLY A 124 -15.72 -20.65 -11.78
C GLY A 124 -16.84 -21.09 -12.70
N ALA A 125 -16.75 -22.32 -13.21
CA ALA A 125 -17.90 -23.10 -13.65
C ALA A 125 -18.10 -24.22 -12.62
#